data_AF-A0A6A0AL86-F1
#
_entry.id   AF-A0A6A0AL86-F1
#
_cell.length_a   1.000
_cell.length_b   1.000
_cell.length_c   1.000
_cell.angle_alpha   90.00
_cell.angle_beta   90.00
_cell.angle_gamma   90.00
#
_symmetry.space_group_name_H-M   'P 1'
#
loop_
_entity.id
_entity.type
_entity.pdbx_description
1 polymer ?
#
loop_
_entity_poly.entity_id
_entity_poly.type
_entity_poly.pdbx_seq_one_letter_code
_entity_poly.pdbx_strand_id
1 'polypeptide(L)'
;MTAMAAWRCMEMHGDAAMSYPGHSRVTLVLSCVDNYEARITINQVCLELDQVWMESGVSEDAVSGHIQLLLPGDTACFQCVPPLVVASGIDERSLKREGVCAASLPTTMGIVAGLLVQNALKHML
;
A
#
# COMPACT_ATOMS: atom_id res chain seq x y z
N MET A 1 5.03 20.49 -6.29
CA MET A 1 3.93 21.48 -6.27
C MET A 1 2.61 20.94 -6.84
N THR A 2 2.59 19.81 -7.57
CA THR A 2 1.36 19.22 -8.13
C THR A 2 0.64 18.19 -7.24
N ALA A 3 1.30 17.59 -6.23
CA ALA A 3 0.63 16.70 -5.27
C ALA A 3 -0.30 17.43 -4.27
N MET A 4 -0.05 18.71 -4.01
CA MET A 4 -0.87 19.53 -3.11
C MET A 4 -2.26 19.87 -3.69
N ALA A 5 -2.43 19.81 -5.02
CA ALA A 5 -3.72 20.17 -5.63
C ALA A 5 -4.80 19.10 -5.39
N ALA A 6 -4.43 17.82 -5.27
CA ALA A 6 -5.36 16.75 -4.91
C ALA A 6 -5.76 16.83 -3.42
N TRP A 7 -4.80 17.21 -2.56
CA TRP A 7 -5.03 17.34 -1.11
C TRP A 7 -5.99 18.49 -0.76
N ARG A 8 -5.95 19.58 -1.53
CA ARG A 8 -6.73 20.79 -1.22
C ARG A 8 -8.25 20.64 -1.42
N CYS A 9 -8.70 19.58 -2.10
CA CYS A 9 -10.11 19.21 -2.15
C CYS A 9 -10.55 18.42 -0.89
N MET A 10 -9.59 17.84 -0.16
CA MET A 10 -9.80 17.02 1.03
C MET A 10 -9.63 17.80 2.35
N GLU A 11 -9.10 19.03 2.30
CA GLU A 11 -8.89 19.93 3.45
C GLU A 11 -10.04 20.93 3.69
N MET A 12 -11.27 20.58 3.32
CA MET A 12 -12.46 21.36 3.70
C MET A 12 -13.34 20.51 4.61
N HIS A 13 -13.19 20.75 5.90
CA HIS A 13 -13.97 20.25 7.04
C HIS A 13 -13.61 18.85 7.58
N GLY A 14 -12.98 18.87 8.75
CA GLY A 14 -12.97 17.76 9.70
C GLY A 14 -14.35 17.52 10.27
N ASP A 15 -15.21 16.85 9.49
CA ASP A 15 -16.40 16.19 9.98
C ASP A 15 -16.34 14.72 9.55
N ALA A 16 -16.41 13.86 10.56
CA ALA A 16 -16.67 12.45 10.38
C ALA A 16 -17.91 12.25 9.48
N ALA A 17 -17.79 11.33 8.51
CA ALA A 17 -18.89 10.80 7.71
C ALA A 17 -19.58 11.80 6.75
N MET A 18 -18.92 12.10 5.63
CA MET A 18 -19.63 12.49 4.39
C MET A 18 -20.36 11.25 3.82
N SER A 19 -21.53 10.93 4.37
CA SER A 19 -22.41 9.90 3.82
C SER A 19 -23.21 10.45 2.64
N TYR A 20 -22.68 10.30 1.42
CA TYR A 20 -23.54 10.28 0.24
C TYR A 20 -24.46 9.05 0.36
N PRO A 21 -25.77 9.17 0.04
CA PRO A 21 -26.68 8.03 0.11
C PRO A 21 -26.26 7.02 -0.96
N GLY A 22 -25.49 6.01 -0.55
CA GLY A 22 -24.91 4.99 -1.43
C GLY A 22 -23.40 4.75 -1.29
N HIS A 23 -22.65 5.47 -0.45
CA HIS A 23 -21.23 5.19 -0.20
C HIS A 23 -20.96 4.77 1.25
N SER A 24 -20.88 3.46 1.48
CA SER A 24 -20.26 2.91 2.69
C SER A 24 -18.74 3.03 2.59
N ARG A 25 -18.04 3.19 3.72
CA ARG A 25 -16.57 3.06 3.74
C ARG A 25 -16.16 1.69 3.19
N VAL A 26 -15.01 1.64 2.54
CA VAL A 26 -14.41 0.38 2.09
C VAL A 26 -14.02 -0.45 3.32
N THR A 27 -14.33 -1.74 3.30
CA THR A 27 -14.00 -2.63 4.43
C THR A 27 -12.50 -2.91 4.51
N LEU A 28 -11.83 -3.03 3.35
CA LEU A 28 -10.41 -3.36 3.26
C LEU A 28 -9.79 -2.66 2.05
N VAL A 29 -8.60 -2.06 2.22
CA VAL A 29 -7.80 -1.53 1.12
C VAL A 29 -6.72 -2.54 0.74
N LEU A 30 -6.49 -2.76 -0.56
CA LEU A 30 -5.44 -3.64 -1.07
C LEU A 30 -4.38 -2.81 -1.80
N SER A 31 -3.14 -2.86 -1.32
CA SER A 31 -2.00 -2.20 -1.94
C SER A 31 -1.17 -3.19 -2.76
N CYS A 32 -1.18 -3.00 -4.08
CA CYS A 32 -0.42 -3.80 -5.05
C CYS A 32 0.54 -2.92 -5.88
N VAL A 33 1.04 -1.84 -5.28
CA VAL A 33 1.91 -0.85 -5.94
C VAL A 33 3.39 -1.27 -5.88
N ASP A 34 4.17 -0.81 -6.87
CA ASP A 34 5.55 -1.20 -7.14
C ASP A 34 6.61 -0.18 -6.64
N ASN A 35 6.19 0.83 -5.90
CA ASN A 35 7.04 1.92 -5.40
C ASN A 35 6.78 2.15 -3.91
N TYR A 36 7.82 2.52 -3.17
CA TYR A 36 7.68 2.73 -1.72
C TYR A 36 7.01 4.06 -1.40
N GLU A 37 7.17 5.09 -2.23
CA GLU A 37 6.47 6.38 -2.07
C GLU A 37 4.94 6.21 -1.97
N ALA A 38 4.32 5.45 -2.87
CA ALA A 38 2.88 5.17 -2.82
C ALA A 38 2.52 4.30 -1.61
N ARG A 39 3.36 3.33 -1.22
CA ARG A 39 3.12 2.52 -0.01
C ARG A 39 3.11 3.38 1.25
N ILE A 40 4.04 4.34 1.36
CA ILE A 40 4.12 5.28 2.47
C ILE A 40 2.89 6.21 2.46
N THR A 41 2.49 6.69 1.29
CA THR A 41 1.29 7.54 1.14
C THR A 41 0.04 6.78 1.59
N ILE A 42 -0.13 5.53 1.16
CA ILE A 42 -1.25 4.68 1.59
C ILE A 42 -1.19 4.45 3.11
N ASN A 43 0.00 4.15 3.65
CA ASN A 43 0.16 3.95 5.08
C ASN A 43 -0.26 5.19 5.89
N GLN A 44 0.14 6.39 5.47
CA GLN A 44 -0.25 7.64 6.13
C GLN A 44 -1.77 7.83 6.13
N VAL A 45 -2.39 7.72 4.96
CA VAL A 45 -3.85 7.88 4.83
C VAL A 45 -4.62 6.81 5.62
N CYS A 46 -4.16 5.56 5.61
CA CYS A 46 -4.80 4.47 6.35
C CYS A 46 -4.63 4.62 7.86
N LEU A 47 -3.50 5.16 8.34
CA LEU A 47 -3.31 5.48 9.76
C LEU A 47 -4.19 6.67 10.19
N GLU A 48 -4.32 7.70 9.37
CA GLU A 48 -5.17 8.87 9.67
C GLU A 48 -6.66 8.53 9.69
N LEU A 49 -7.10 7.63 8.82
CA LEU A 49 -8.51 7.24 8.68
C LEU A 49 -8.90 6.00 9.49
N ASP A 50 -7.96 5.42 10.24
CA ASP A 50 -8.10 4.15 10.96
C ASP A 50 -8.63 3.03 10.04
N GLN A 51 -8.07 2.94 8.83
CA GLN A 51 -8.51 2.04 7.77
C GLN A 51 -7.63 0.79 7.71
N VAL A 52 -8.25 -0.38 7.84
CA VAL A 52 -7.57 -1.67 7.65
C VAL A 52 -7.17 -1.85 6.19
N TRP A 53 -5.93 -2.31 5.97
CA TRP A 53 -5.41 -2.55 4.64
C TRP A 53 -4.44 -3.73 4.59
N MET A 54 -4.29 -4.34 3.42
CA MET A 54 -3.28 -5.34 3.15
C MET A 54 -2.31 -4.83 2.10
N GLU A 55 -1.03 -5.07 2.33
CA GLU A 55 0.06 -4.74 1.44
C GLU A 55 0.57 -6.01 0.78
N SER A 56 0.95 -5.93 -0.49
CA SER A 56 1.57 -7.02 -1.24
C SER A 56 2.75 -6.52 -2.06
N GLY A 57 3.85 -7.29 -2.03
CA GLY A 57 5.08 -6.95 -2.73
C GLY A 57 5.73 -8.18 -3.36
N VAL A 58 6.36 -7.97 -4.52
CA VAL A 58 7.17 -8.96 -5.22
C VAL A 58 8.59 -8.38 -5.34
N SER A 59 9.61 -9.22 -5.20
CA SER A 59 11.00 -8.79 -5.36
C SER A 59 11.36 -8.51 -6.82
N GLU A 60 12.40 -7.70 -7.04
CA GLU A 60 12.86 -7.32 -8.40
C GLU A 60 13.34 -8.50 -9.25
N ASP A 61 13.79 -9.58 -8.62
CA ASP A 61 14.17 -10.85 -9.25
C ASP A 61 12.97 -11.80 -9.46
N ALA A 62 11.78 -11.43 -8.99
CA ALA A 62 10.53 -12.21 -9.00
C ALA A 62 10.63 -13.64 -8.49
N VAL A 63 11.59 -13.96 -7.61
CA VAL A 63 11.66 -15.26 -6.93
C VAL A 63 11.05 -15.23 -5.54
N SER A 64 10.71 -14.04 -5.04
CA SER A 64 10.09 -13.88 -3.73
C SER A 64 8.94 -12.87 -3.76
N GLY A 65 8.04 -13.02 -2.80
CA GLY A 65 6.93 -12.11 -2.61
C GLY A 65 6.34 -12.26 -1.23
N HIS A 66 5.58 -11.27 -0.79
CA HIS A 66 4.96 -11.26 0.52
C HIS A 66 3.60 -10.58 0.47
N ILE A 67 2.79 -10.90 1.47
CA ILE A 67 1.57 -10.17 1.81
C ILE A 67 1.64 -9.83 3.30
N GLN A 68 1.14 -8.65 3.66
CA GLN A 68 1.08 -8.20 5.05
C GLN A 68 -0.29 -7.60 5.33
N LEU A 69 -0.89 -7.93 6.47
CA LEU A 69 -2.09 -7.28 6.98
C LEU A 69 -1.67 -6.17 7.94
N LEU A 70 -2.20 -4.98 7.72
CA LEU A 70 -1.95 -3.79 8.50
C LEU A 70 -3.26 -3.32 9.13
N LEU A 71 -3.36 -3.60 10.43
CA LEU A 71 -4.34 -3.08 11.37
C LEU A 71 -3.69 -1.90 12.11
N PRO A 72 -4.14 -0.64 11.86
CA PRO A 72 -3.68 0.51 12.61
C PRO A 72 -3.85 0.28 14.12
N GLY A 73 -2.80 0.51 14.91
CA GLY A 73 -2.83 0.33 16.36
C GLY A 73 -2.51 -1.08 16.88
N ASP A 74 -2.86 -2.14 16.15
CA ASP A 74 -2.63 -3.52 16.59
C ASP A 74 -1.36 -4.15 15.98
N THR A 75 -1.09 -3.86 14.71
CA THR A 75 0.05 -4.45 13.96
C THR A 75 1.06 -3.38 13.57
N ALA A 76 2.28 -3.81 13.23
CA ALA A 76 3.30 -2.91 12.74
C ALA A 76 2.88 -2.26 11.41
N CYS A 77 2.82 -0.93 11.41
CA CYS A 77 2.61 -0.11 10.23
C CYS A 77 3.76 -0.25 9.22
N PHE A 78 3.56 0.15 7.96
CA PHE A 78 4.61 0.06 6.94
C PHE A 78 5.86 0.87 7.31
N GLN A 79 5.66 2.03 7.96
CA GLN A 79 6.74 2.89 8.44
C GLN A 79 7.36 2.43 9.78
N CYS A 80 6.78 1.41 10.43
CA CYS A 80 7.27 0.90 11.70
C CYS A 80 8.49 0.00 11.48
N VAL A 81 8.59 -0.65 10.31
CA VAL A 81 9.76 -1.41 9.86
C VAL A 81 10.10 -1.01 8.43
N PRO A 82 10.61 0.22 8.21
CA PRO A 82 10.87 0.71 6.87
C PRO A 82 12.04 -0.06 6.24
N PRO A 83 11.99 -0.34 4.92
CA PRO A 83 13.13 -0.91 4.23
C PRO A 83 14.31 0.07 4.26
N LEU A 84 15.54 -0.46 4.23
CA LEU A 84 16.78 0.34 4.33
C LEU A 84 16.85 1.50 3.33
N VAL A 85 16.25 1.34 2.15
CA VAL A 85 16.16 2.36 1.10
C VAL A 85 15.41 3.61 1.59
N VAL A 86 14.24 3.39 2.19
CA VAL A 86 13.41 4.46 2.76
C VAL A 86 14.08 5.04 4.00
N ALA A 87 14.69 4.21 4.85
CA ALA A 87 15.35 4.66 6.08
C ALA A 87 16.63 5.48 5.82
N SER A 88 17.34 5.22 4.73
CA SER A 88 18.57 5.93 4.35
C SER A 88 18.33 7.21 3.55
N GLY A 89 17.06 7.53 3.22
CA GLY A 89 16.70 8.71 2.43
C GLY A 89 17.22 8.66 0.99
N ILE A 90 17.57 7.46 0.50
CA ILE A 90 18.06 7.24 -0.85
C ILE A 90 16.85 7.18 -1.80
N ASP A 91 16.90 7.93 -2.89
CA ASP A 91 15.83 7.92 -3.90
C ASP A 91 15.74 6.54 -4.56
N GLU A 92 14.53 5.98 -4.63
CA GLU A 92 14.24 4.65 -5.20
C GLU A 92 14.73 4.53 -6.65
N ARG A 93 14.79 5.66 -7.37
CA ARG A 93 15.29 5.74 -8.73
C ARG A 93 16.76 5.35 -8.86
N SER A 94 17.54 5.45 -7.78
CA SER A 94 18.95 5.04 -7.76
C SER A 94 19.14 3.51 -7.67
N LEU A 95 18.10 2.77 -7.24
CA LEU A 95 18.09 1.30 -7.21
C LEU A 95 17.48 0.69 -8.48
N LYS A 96 16.56 1.40 -9.13
CA LYS A 96 16.04 0.98 -10.43
C LYS A 96 17.15 1.10 -11.47
N ARG A 97 17.72 -0.03 -11.90
CA ARG A 97 18.61 -0.10 -13.06
C ARG A 97 17.83 0.30 -14.31
N GLU A 98 18.03 1.52 -14.80
CA GLU A 98 17.42 1.95 -16.06
C GLU A 98 17.80 0.98 -17.19
N GLY A 99 16.80 0.39 -17.83
CA GLY A 99 16.96 -0.53 -18.96
C GLY A 99 16.81 -2.03 -18.65
N VAL A 100 16.60 -2.43 -17.39
CA VAL A 100 16.24 -3.81 -17.02
C VAL A 100 14.83 -3.78 -16.43
N CYS A 101 13.85 -4.34 -17.13
CA CYS A 101 12.55 -4.61 -16.51
C CYS A 101 12.82 -5.49 -15.30
N ALA A 102 12.31 -5.10 -14.12
CA ALA A 102 12.19 -6.04 -13.00
C ALA A 102 11.60 -7.33 -13.58
N ALA A 103 12.27 -8.46 -13.34
CA ALA A 103 11.80 -9.71 -13.89
C ALA A 103 10.37 -9.89 -13.37
N SER A 104 9.37 -9.91 -14.25
CA SER A 104 8.00 -10.14 -13.85
C SER A 104 7.61 -11.53 -14.35
N LEU A 105 7.73 -12.50 -13.44
CA LEU A 105 7.27 -13.85 -13.71
C LEU A 105 5.76 -13.89 -13.42
N PRO A 106 4.89 -14.19 -14.40
CA PRO A 106 3.44 -14.24 -14.17
C PRO A 106 3.06 -15.26 -13.10
N THR A 107 3.93 -16.25 -12.86
CA THR A 107 3.77 -17.23 -11.78
C THR A 107 3.83 -16.61 -10.40
N THR A 108 4.80 -15.75 -10.08
CA THR A 108 4.91 -15.16 -8.74
C THR A 108 3.90 -14.07 -8.50
N MET A 109 3.58 -13.26 -9.53
CA MET A 109 2.47 -12.32 -9.44
C MET A 109 1.14 -13.05 -9.19
N GLY A 110 0.90 -14.17 -9.87
CA GLY A 110 -0.30 -14.99 -9.67
C GLY A 110 -0.37 -15.62 -8.28
N ILE A 111 0.74 -16.16 -7.76
CA ILE A 111 0.80 -16.73 -6.41
C ILE A 111 0.53 -15.66 -5.36
N VAL A 112 1.19 -14.50 -5.44
CA VAL A 112 1.01 -13.41 -4.47
C VAL A 112 -0.40 -12.85 -4.52
N ALA A 113 -0.97 -12.65 -5.72
CA ALA A 113 -2.36 -12.22 -5.86
C ALA A 113 -3.35 -13.24 -5.28
N GLY A 114 -3.13 -14.53 -5.53
CA GLY A 114 -3.95 -15.60 -4.96
C GLY A 114 -3.90 -15.62 -3.43
N LEU A 115 -2.70 -15.50 -2.86
CA LEU A 115 -2.52 -15.41 -1.41
C LEU A 115 -3.17 -14.15 -0.81
N LEU A 116 -3.05 -13.01 -1.48
CA LEU A 116 -3.64 -11.74 -1.06
C LEU A 116 -5.17 -11.85 -1.00
N VAL A 117 -5.80 -12.33 -2.07
CA VAL A 117 -7.26 -12.49 -2.14
C VAL A 117 -7.73 -13.54 -1.13
N GLN A 118 -7.00 -14.66 -0.98
CA GLN A 118 -7.33 -15.66 0.03
C GLN A 118 -7.28 -15.08 1.44
N ASN A 119 -6.32 -14.21 1.74
CA ASN A 119 -6.24 -13.55 3.04
C ASN A 119 -7.35 -12.50 3.23
N ALA A 120 -7.67 -11.74 2.19
CA ALA A 120 -8.79 -10.81 2.21
C ALA A 120 -10.12 -11.52 2.49
N LEU A 121 -10.37 -12.67 1.83
CA LEU A 121 -11.57 -13.47 2.07
C LEU A 121 -11.64 -13.99 3.51
N LYS A 122 -10.53 -14.52 4.06
CA LYS A 122 -10.47 -14.94 5.48
C LYS A 122 -10.68 -13.80 6.48
N HIS A 123 -10.43 -12.56 6.06
CA HIS A 123 -10.65 -11.40 6.92
C HIS A 123 -12.10 -10.92 6.88
N MET A 124 -12.79 -11.11 5.74
CA MET A 124 -14.15 -10.63 5.52
C MET A 124 -15.25 -11.66 5.83
N LEU A 125 -14.94 -12.95 5.83
CA LEU A 125 -15.87 -14.08 6.06
C LEU A 125 -15.59 -14.76 7.39
#